data_AF-A0A2N2HBH0-F1
#
_entry.id   AF-A0A2N2HBH0-F1
#
_cell.length_a   1.000
_cell.length_b   1.000
_cell.length_c   1.000
_cell.angle_alpha   90.00
_cell.angle_beta   90.00
_cell.angle_gamma   90.00
#
_symmetry.space_group_name_H-M   'P 1'
#
loop_
_entity.id
_entity.type
_entity.pdbx_description
1 polymer ?
#
loop_
_entity_poly.entity_id
_entity_poly.type
_entity_poly.pdbx_seq_one_letter_code
_entity_poly.pdbx_strand_id
1 'polypeptide(L)'
;AGIATGSNTIAEYLIIRLLPENKVPRGSIKLVDIKSIPIRLQMLLSGQVSAALLPEPMATLAETKGARTLADDRGYGISATVLAFNTDFLSRNPAAVRSFLAAVDKASAYINQHPDEVRGIMNRSCKVPEALQSSFPIPRFPKVYTPAESQVMDVYRWLREKKIVKKDLTYKDLVADGYIR
;
A
#
# COMPACT_ATOMS: atom_id res chain seq x y z
N ALA A 1 4.82 -23.41 -11.06
CA ALA A 1 3.92 -22.24 -10.96
C ALA A 1 4.60 -21.14 -10.12
N GLY A 2 4.22 -19.86 -10.27
CA GLY A 2 4.93 -18.70 -9.69
C GLY A 2 4.05 -17.85 -8.75
N ILE A 3 4.55 -16.67 -8.38
CA ILE A 3 3.85 -15.67 -7.55
C ILE A 3 3.40 -14.51 -8.44
N ALA A 4 2.09 -14.30 -8.57
CA ALA A 4 1.55 -13.19 -9.35
C ALA A 4 1.69 -11.85 -8.61
N THR A 5 2.26 -10.84 -9.29
CA THR A 5 2.45 -9.48 -8.77
C THR A 5 2.50 -8.48 -9.91
N GLY A 6 2.65 -7.19 -9.64
CA GLY A 6 2.89 -6.18 -10.67
C GLY A 6 4.31 -5.62 -10.57
N SER A 7 5.10 -5.71 -11.64
CA SER A 7 6.46 -5.17 -11.65
C SER A 7 6.47 -3.67 -11.40
N ASN A 8 7.47 -3.20 -10.63
CA ASN A 8 7.71 -1.80 -10.29
C ASN A 8 6.54 -1.16 -9.52
N THR A 9 5.81 -1.97 -8.75
CA THR A 9 4.72 -1.49 -7.89
C THR A 9 5.03 -1.83 -6.44
N ILE A 10 4.25 -1.25 -5.52
CA ILE A 10 4.27 -1.62 -4.10
C ILE A 10 4.08 -3.13 -3.90
N ALA A 11 3.36 -3.81 -4.80
CA ALA A 11 3.14 -5.24 -4.70
C ALA A 11 4.42 -6.06 -4.91
N GLU A 12 5.27 -5.65 -5.85
CA GLU A 12 6.57 -6.30 -6.01
C GLU A 12 7.46 -5.99 -4.80
N TYR A 13 7.54 -4.72 -4.41
CA TYR A 13 8.33 -4.28 -3.26
C TYR A 13 8.00 -5.07 -1.99
N LEU A 14 6.70 -5.22 -1.67
CA LEU A 14 6.24 -5.99 -0.52
C LEU A 14 6.67 -7.44 -0.58
N ILE A 15 6.54 -8.11 -1.74
CA ILE A 15 7.05 -9.47 -1.88
C ILE A 15 8.54 -9.49 -1.54
N ILE A 16 9.35 -8.62 -2.14
CA ILE A 16 10.80 -8.61 -1.92
C ILE A 16 11.17 -8.41 -0.44
N ARG A 17 10.42 -7.59 0.29
CA ARG A 17 10.66 -7.32 1.72
C ARG A 17 10.12 -8.39 2.66
N LEU A 18 9.09 -9.13 2.26
CA LEU A 18 8.56 -10.23 3.06
C LEU A 18 9.39 -11.52 2.94
N LEU A 19 10.19 -11.70 1.88
CA LEU A 19 10.99 -12.92 1.73
C LEU A 19 12.01 -13.13 2.87
N PRO A 20 12.86 -12.14 3.23
CA PRO A 20 13.84 -12.33 4.30
C PRO A 20 13.19 -12.60 5.65
N GLU A 21 12.10 -11.89 5.98
CA GLU A 21 11.32 -12.09 7.21
C GLU A 21 10.81 -13.53 7.35
N ASN A 22 10.47 -14.15 6.21
CA ASN A 22 9.99 -15.53 6.14
C ASN A 22 11.08 -16.55 5.81
N LYS A 23 12.37 -16.14 5.84
CA LYS A 23 13.53 -16.98 5.51
C LYS A 23 13.45 -17.64 4.14
N VAL A 24 12.81 -16.98 3.17
CA VAL A 24 12.66 -17.46 1.79
C VAL A 24 13.78 -16.87 0.91
N PRO A 25 14.61 -17.70 0.25
CA PRO A 25 15.63 -17.18 -0.66
C PRO A 25 15.03 -16.51 -1.90
N ARG A 26 15.53 -15.33 -2.29
CA ARG A 26 15.03 -14.62 -3.50
C ARG A 26 15.12 -15.44 -4.79
N GLY A 27 16.14 -16.30 -4.91
CA GLY A 27 16.34 -17.15 -6.09
C GLY A 27 15.35 -18.31 -6.22
N SER A 28 14.62 -18.66 -5.15
CA SER A 28 13.63 -19.74 -5.20
C SER A 28 12.25 -19.30 -5.69
N ILE A 29 12.04 -17.98 -5.87
CA ILE A 29 10.74 -17.43 -6.29
C ILE A 29 10.73 -16.99 -7.75
N LYS A 30 9.71 -17.42 -8.49
CA LYS A 30 9.39 -16.94 -9.84
C LYS A 30 8.24 -15.96 -9.78
N LEU A 31 8.49 -14.70 -10.15
CA LEU A 31 7.43 -13.68 -10.25
C LEU A 31 6.72 -13.79 -11.61
N VAL A 32 5.41 -13.58 -11.62
CA VAL A 32 4.57 -13.50 -12.83
C VAL A 32 3.96 -12.11 -12.86
N ASP A 33 4.32 -11.31 -13.87
CA ASP A 33 3.91 -9.90 -13.96
C ASP A 33 2.49 -9.74 -14.51
N ILE A 34 1.55 -9.46 -13.62
CA ILE A 34 0.12 -9.27 -13.86
C ILE A 34 -0.33 -8.03 -13.09
N LYS A 35 -0.35 -6.89 -13.76
CA LYS A 35 -0.70 -5.60 -13.12
C LYS A 35 -2.16 -5.56 -12.66
N SER A 36 -3.07 -6.13 -13.45
CA SER A 36 -4.50 -6.19 -13.15
C SER A 36 -4.77 -7.05 -11.91
N ILE A 37 -5.29 -6.43 -10.85
CA ILE A 37 -5.65 -7.14 -9.61
C ILE A 37 -6.75 -8.19 -9.85
N PRO A 38 -7.84 -7.93 -10.60
CA PRO A 38 -8.83 -8.96 -10.90
C PRO A 38 -8.26 -10.19 -11.60
N ILE A 39 -7.34 -10.00 -12.55
CA ILE A 39 -6.69 -11.12 -13.25
C ILE A 39 -5.79 -11.89 -12.27
N ARG A 40 -5.03 -11.22 -11.39
CA ARG A 40 -4.24 -11.89 -10.35
C ARG A 40 -5.10 -12.79 -9.46
N LEU A 41 -6.24 -12.28 -9.01
CA LEU A 41 -7.18 -13.06 -8.19
C LEU A 41 -7.71 -14.28 -8.97
N GLN A 42 -8.13 -14.10 -10.23
CA GLN A 42 -8.61 -15.20 -11.06
C GLN A 42 -7.54 -16.27 -11.27
N MET A 43 -6.30 -15.87 -11.55
CA MET A 43 -5.18 -16.79 -11.74
C MET A 43 -4.86 -17.59 -10.46
N LEU A 44 -4.98 -16.96 -9.28
CA LEU A 44 -4.82 -17.65 -8.00
C LEU A 44 -5.92 -18.70 -7.81
N LEU A 45 -7.18 -18.30 -7.98
CA LEU A 45 -8.33 -19.17 -7.74
C LEU A 45 -8.46 -20.32 -8.74
N SER A 46 -7.93 -20.14 -9.96
CA SER A 46 -7.89 -21.17 -11.00
C SER A 46 -6.63 -22.05 -10.95
N GLY A 47 -5.71 -21.82 -10.00
CA GLY A 47 -4.47 -22.58 -9.86
C GLY A 47 -3.42 -22.33 -10.94
N GLN A 48 -3.59 -21.30 -11.78
CA GLN A 48 -2.58 -20.90 -12.77
C GLN A 48 -1.30 -20.37 -12.13
N VAL A 49 -1.40 -19.82 -10.91
CA VAL A 49 -0.26 -19.40 -10.08
C VAL A 49 -0.35 -20.04 -8.70
N SER A 50 0.80 -20.24 -8.05
CA SER A 50 0.87 -20.86 -6.72
C SER A 50 0.55 -19.88 -5.60
N ALA A 51 0.78 -18.59 -5.84
CA ALA A 51 0.47 -17.51 -4.93
C ALA A 51 0.23 -16.22 -5.72
N ALA A 52 -0.40 -15.24 -5.09
CA ALA A 52 -0.53 -13.89 -5.62
C ALA A 52 -0.45 -12.89 -4.47
N LEU A 53 0.22 -11.76 -4.68
CA LEU A 53 0.04 -10.63 -3.77
C LEU A 53 -1.23 -9.88 -4.19
N LEU A 54 -2.18 -9.75 -3.27
CA LEU A 54 -3.45 -9.07 -3.47
C LEU A 54 -3.60 -7.98 -2.41
N PRO A 55 -4.00 -6.75 -2.76
CA PRO A 55 -4.35 -5.74 -1.77
C PRO A 55 -5.71 -6.07 -1.14
N GLU A 56 -5.98 -5.55 0.04
CA GLU A 56 -7.33 -5.58 0.59
C GLU A 56 -8.30 -4.73 -0.25
N PRO A 57 -9.58 -5.11 -0.36
CA PRO A 57 -10.24 -6.28 0.23
C PRO A 57 -10.13 -7.57 -0.61
N MET A 58 -9.28 -7.61 -1.64
CA MET A 58 -9.18 -8.78 -2.54
C MET A 58 -8.47 -9.97 -1.89
N ALA A 59 -7.55 -9.72 -0.96
CA ALA A 59 -6.95 -10.78 -0.14
C ALA A 59 -8.03 -11.47 0.70
N THR A 60 -8.83 -10.71 1.46
CA THR A 60 -9.97 -11.25 2.21
C THR A 60 -10.95 -12.01 1.29
N LEU A 61 -11.28 -11.48 0.10
CA LEU A 61 -12.15 -12.16 -0.86
C LEU A 61 -11.58 -13.49 -1.36
N ALA A 62 -10.26 -13.58 -1.51
CA ALA A 62 -9.61 -14.84 -1.89
C ALA A 62 -9.74 -15.88 -0.77
N GLU A 63 -9.62 -15.46 0.49
CA GLU A 63 -9.79 -16.35 1.65
C GLU A 63 -11.20 -16.90 1.74
N THR A 64 -12.24 -16.10 1.48
CA THR A 64 -13.63 -16.62 1.42
C THR A 64 -13.85 -17.63 0.30
N LYS A 65 -12.90 -17.75 -0.64
CA LYS A 65 -12.93 -18.69 -1.77
C LYS A 65 -11.91 -19.83 -1.60
N GLY A 66 -11.37 -20.02 -0.39
CA GLY A 66 -10.49 -21.14 -0.06
C GLY A 66 -8.99 -20.87 -0.21
N ALA A 67 -8.59 -19.63 -0.54
CA ALA A 67 -7.19 -19.24 -0.42
C ALA A 67 -6.80 -19.06 1.06
N ARG A 68 -5.50 -18.90 1.32
CA ARG A 68 -4.96 -18.59 2.65
C ARG A 68 -3.89 -17.53 2.55
N THR A 69 -3.83 -16.62 3.53
CA THR A 69 -2.70 -15.70 3.66
C THR A 69 -1.43 -16.45 4.05
N LEU A 70 -0.37 -16.29 3.25
CA LEU A 70 0.96 -16.86 3.52
C LEU A 70 1.85 -15.89 4.30
N ALA A 71 1.74 -14.60 3.97
CA ALA A 71 2.44 -13.49 4.60
C ALA A 71 1.69 -12.20 4.26
N ASP A 72 1.81 -11.21 5.13
CA ASP A 72 1.29 -9.86 4.96
C ASP A 72 2.17 -8.86 5.72
N ASP A 73 1.89 -7.57 5.54
CA ASP A 73 2.61 -6.47 6.18
C ASP A 73 1.86 -5.89 7.39
N ARG A 74 0.86 -6.60 7.95
CA ARG A 74 0.14 -6.17 9.14
C ARG A 74 1.13 -6.08 10.30
N GLY A 75 1.21 -4.91 10.93
CA GLY A 75 2.09 -4.67 12.08
C GLY A 75 3.57 -4.41 11.76
N TYR A 76 4.03 -4.69 10.53
CA TYR A 76 5.43 -4.47 10.14
C TYR A 76 5.71 -3.05 9.63
N GLY A 77 4.68 -2.30 9.22
CA GLY A 77 4.83 -0.92 8.72
C GLY A 77 5.71 -0.81 7.47
N ILE A 78 5.77 -1.88 6.65
CA ILE A 78 6.64 -1.96 5.48
C ILE A 78 6.10 -1.10 4.34
N SER A 79 4.78 -1.11 4.12
CA SER A 79 4.13 -0.23 3.15
C SER A 79 3.72 1.09 3.78
N ALA A 80 3.81 2.16 2.99
CA ALA A 80 3.30 3.47 3.35
C ALA A 80 2.43 4.00 2.21
N THR A 81 1.31 4.62 2.57
CA THR A 81 0.57 5.51 1.66
C THR A 81 1.04 6.93 1.92
N VAL A 82 1.43 7.63 0.87
CA VAL A 82 1.97 9.00 0.98
C VAL A 82 1.08 9.98 0.21
N LEU A 83 1.02 11.21 0.72
CA LEU A 83 0.47 12.35 -0.01
C LEU A 83 1.62 13.02 -0.76
N ALA A 84 1.50 13.09 -2.09
CA ALA A 84 2.49 13.77 -2.93
C ALA A 84 1.96 15.15 -3.32
N PHE A 85 2.80 16.17 -3.16
CA PHE A 85 2.50 17.54 -3.55
C PHE A 85 3.53 18.01 -4.57
N ASN A 86 3.09 18.88 -5.48
CA ASN A 86 4.02 19.61 -6.33
C ASN A 86 4.83 20.61 -5.48
N THR A 87 6.15 20.67 -5.69
CA THR A 87 7.06 21.54 -4.94
C THR A 87 6.69 23.02 -5.03
N ASP A 88 6.28 23.51 -6.20
CA ASP A 88 5.86 24.91 -6.39
C ASP A 88 4.55 25.19 -5.66
N PHE A 89 3.66 24.20 -5.56
CA PHE A 89 2.43 24.37 -4.81
C PHE A 89 2.69 24.47 -3.30
N LEU A 90 3.61 23.65 -2.77
CA LEU A 90 4.02 23.70 -1.36
C LEU A 90 4.59 25.07 -1.00
N SER A 91 5.52 25.59 -1.81
CA SER A 91 6.20 26.86 -1.54
C SER A 91 5.26 28.06 -1.64
N ARG A 92 4.34 28.07 -2.61
CA ARG A 92 3.40 29.18 -2.83
C ARG A 92 2.19 29.15 -1.89
N ASN A 93 1.77 27.97 -1.43
CA ASN A 93 0.51 27.81 -0.69
C ASN A 93 0.66 27.08 0.67
N PRO A 94 1.64 27.43 1.52
CA PRO A 94 1.92 26.67 2.74
C PRO A 94 0.74 26.65 3.72
N ALA A 95 -0.04 27.72 3.80
CA ALA A 95 -1.24 27.78 4.64
C ALA A 95 -2.36 26.85 4.16
N ALA A 96 -2.57 26.76 2.84
CA ALA A 96 -3.56 25.86 2.25
C ALA A 96 -3.16 24.40 2.48
N VAL A 97 -1.88 24.07 2.32
CA VAL A 97 -1.36 22.71 2.58
C VAL A 97 -1.58 22.32 4.05
N ARG A 98 -1.21 23.18 5.00
CA ARG A 98 -1.47 22.91 6.44
C ARG A 98 -2.95 22.70 6.74
N SER A 99 -3.82 23.51 6.12
CA SER A 99 -5.27 23.40 6.30
C SER A 99 -5.82 22.09 5.72
N PHE A 100 -5.31 21.67 4.55
CA PHE A 100 -5.66 20.40 3.93
C PHE A 100 -5.21 19.22 4.80
N LEU A 101 -3.97 19.21 5.29
CA LEU A 101 -3.47 18.14 6.17
C LEU A 101 -4.27 18.06 7.48
N ALA A 102 -4.63 19.21 8.07
CA ALA A 102 -5.51 19.24 9.25
C ALA A 102 -6.93 18.68 8.95
N ALA A 103 -7.45 18.87 7.73
CA ALA A 103 -8.71 18.27 7.31
C ALA A 103 -8.60 16.76 7.13
N VAL A 104 -7.47 16.27 6.58
CA VAL A 104 -7.18 14.83 6.50
C VAL A 104 -7.12 14.21 7.90
N ASP A 105 -6.43 14.85 8.86
CA ASP A 105 -6.39 14.40 10.25
C ASP A 105 -7.78 14.30 10.90
N LYS A 106 -8.62 15.32 10.68
CA LYS A 106 -10.01 15.32 11.15
C LYS A 106 -10.80 14.17 10.53
N ALA A 107 -10.63 13.92 9.24
CA ALA A 107 -11.29 12.80 8.56
C ALA A 107 -10.82 11.45 9.09
N SER A 108 -9.51 11.26 9.29
CA SER A 108 -8.94 10.05 9.91
C SER A 108 -9.52 9.82 11.31
N ALA A 109 -9.58 10.87 12.13
CA ALA A 109 -10.17 10.78 13.47
C ALA A 109 -11.66 10.42 13.42
N TYR A 110 -12.42 11.01 12.50
CA TYR A 110 -13.84 10.69 12.31
C TYR A 110 -14.04 9.24 11.90
N ILE A 111 -13.29 8.74 10.91
CA ILE A 111 -13.36 7.33 10.47
C ILE A 111 -13.10 6.37 11.64
N ASN A 112 -12.10 6.67 12.47
CA ASN A 112 -11.75 5.83 13.61
C ASN A 112 -12.80 5.82 14.72
N GLN A 113 -13.54 6.91 14.90
CA GLN A 113 -14.57 7.06 15.94
C GLN A 113 -15.96 6.61 15.45
N HIS A 114 -16.23 6.71 14.14
CA HIS A 114 -17.53 6.47 13.52
C HIS A 114 -17.45 5.45 12.35
N PRO A 115 -16.90 4.24 12.55
CA PRO A 115 -16.66 3.29 11.46
C PRO A 115 -17.96 2.89 10.72
N ASP A 116 -19.07 2.71 11.43
CA ASP A 116 -20.32 2.29 10.81
C ASP A 116 -20.96 3.38 9.94
N GLU A 117 -20.82 4.65 10.32
CA GLU A 117 -21.32 5.78 9.55
C GLU A 117 -20.58 5.92 8.20
N VAL A 118 -19.28 5.60 8.17
CA VAL A 118 -18.46 5.70 6.95
C VAL A 118 -18.48 4.43 6.09
N ARG A 119 -19.09 3.33 6.56
CA ARG A 119 -19.13 2.04 5.84
C ARG A 119 -19.71 2.18 4.44
N GLY A 120 -20.83 2.90 4.29
CA GLY A 120 -21.45 3.14 2.99
C GLY A 120 -20.52 3.90 2.02
N ILE A 121 -19.70 4.81 2.53
CA ILE A 121 -18.70 5.55 1.74
C ILE A 121 -17.57 4.59 1.34
N MET A 122 -17.02 3.81 2.28
CA MET A 122 -15.98 2.82 1.98
C MET A 122 -16.44 1.84 0.90
N ASN A 123 -17.64 1.27 1.05
CA ASN A 123 -18.17 0.29 0.10
C ASN A 123 -18.25 0.83 -1.32
N ARG A 124 -18.74 2.07 -1.49
CA ARG A 124 -18.84 2.71 -2.81
C ARG A 124 -17.48 3.16 -3.35
N SER A 125 -16.71 3.90 -2.55
CA SER A 125 -15.46 4.53 -2.99
C SER A 125 -14.34 3.52 -3.21
N CYS A 126 -14.24 2.50 -2.36
CA CYS A 126 -13.23 1.45 -2.46
C CYS A 126 -13.72 0.25 -3.29
N LYS A 127 -14.96 0.27 -3.79
CA LYS A 127 -15.58 -0.82 -4.57
C LYS A 127 -15.46 -2.16 -3.85
N VAL A 128 -15.83 -2.18 -2.57
CA VAL A 128 -15.75 -3.38 -1.75
C VAL A 128 -16.68 -4.46 -2.34
N PRO A 129 -16.19 -5.69 -2.55
CA PRO A 129 -17.01 -6.80 -3.04
C PRO A 129 -18.27 -6.97 -2.21
N GLU A 130 -19.41 -7.20 -2.86
CA GLU A 130 -20.73 -7.32 -2.22
C GLU A 130 -20.72 -8.31 -1.05
N ALA A 131 -20.09 -9.47 -1.23
CA ALA A 131 -19.95 -10.51 -0.20
C ALA A 131 -19.20 -10.06 1.07
N LEU A 132 -18.49 -8.93 1.02
CA LEU A 132 -17.68 -8.37 2.10
C LEU A 132 -18.22 -7.05 2.66
N GLN A 133 -19.25 -6.45 2.05
CA GLN A 133 -19.67 -5.09 2.37
C GLN A 133 -20.16 -4.90 3.82
N SER A 134 -20.72 -5.95 4.43
CA SER A 134 -21.18 -5.94 5.82
C SER A 134 -20.13 -6.40 6.83
N SER A 135 -19.15 -7.22 6.41
CA SER A 135 -18.23 -7.92 7.32
C SER A 135 -16.80 -7.40 7.27
N PHE A 136 -16.36 -6.79 6.16
CA PHE A 136 -15.01 -6.25 6.07
C PHE A 136 -14.84 -5.09 7.07
N PRO A 137 -13.82 -5.15 7.94
CA PRO A 137 -13.62 -4.13 8.95
C PRO A 137 -13.21 -2.81 8.30
N ILE A 138 -13.67 -1.69 8.87
CA ILE A 138 -13.15 -0.38 8.50
C ILE A 138 -11.70 -0.29 9.01
N PRO A 139 -10.70 -0.06 8.14
CA PRO A 139 -9.32 0.08 8.58
C PRO A 139 -9.17 1.27 9.53
N ARG A 140 -8.26 1.18 10.49
CA ARG A 140 -7.88 2.34 11.31
C ARG A 140 -6.93 3.23 10.51
N PHE A 141 -7.21 4.53 10.53
CA PHE A 141 -6.41 5.54 9.85
C PHE A 141 -5.47 6.22 10.84
N PRO A 142 -4.17 6.30 10.56
CA PRO A 142 -3.25 7.05 11.41
C PRO A 142 -3.54 8.56 11.29
N LYS A 143 -3.06 9.33 12.28
CA LYS A 143 -2.83 10.76 12.05
C LYS A 143 -1.82 10.93 10.92
N VAL A 144 -1.86 12.04 10.22
CA VAL A 144 -0.85 12.44 9.27
C VAL A 144 0.47 12.60 10.00
N TYR A 145 1.52 11.97 9.46
CA TYR A 145 2.88 12.05 9.99
C TYR A 145 3.87 12.15 8.83
N THR A 146 5.06 12.69 9.10
CA THR A 146 6.15 12.68 8.14
C THR A 146 6.72 11.26 8.02
N PRO A 147 6.76 10.65 6.82
CA PRO A 147 7.30 9.30 6.65
C PRO A 147 8.71 9.16 7.20
N ALA A 148 9.08 8.00 7.75
CA ALA A 148 10.44 7.83 8.26
C ALA A 148 11.45 7.79 7.12
N GLU A 149 12.63 8.38 7.34
CA GLU A 149 13.73 8.34 6.36
C GLU A 149 14.11 6.92 5.95
N SER A 150 14.18 6.01 6.92
CA SER A 150 14.47 4.60 6.66
C SER A 150 13.46 3.97 5.68
N GLN A 151 12.16 4.26 5.83
CA GLN A 151 11.10 3.74 4.96
C GLN A 151 11.21 4.30 3.54
N VAL A 152 11.34 5.62 3.40
CA VAL A 152 11.42 6.28 2.08
C VAL A 152 12.69 5.87 1.34
N MET A 153 13.82 5.90 2.04
CA MET A 153 15.12 5.61 1.43
C MET A 153 15.27 4.13 1.09
N ASP A 154 14.53 3.24 1.75
CA ASP A 154 14.51 1.83 1.38
C ASP A 154 13.83 1.56 0.04
N VAL A 155 12.66 2.17 -0.20
CA VAL A 155 12.00 2.12 -1.51
C VAL A 155 12.87 2.76 -2.58
N TYR A 156 13.49 3.92 -2.28
CA TYR A 156 14.41 4.58 -3.21
C TYR A 156 15.59 3.69 -3.59
N ARG A 157 16.26 3.04 -2.62
CA ARG A 157 17.35 2.09 -2.89
C ARG A 157 16.89 0.93 -3.75
N TRP A 158 15.74 0.34 -3.46
CA TRP A 158 15.16 -0.72 -4.30
C TRP A 158 14.94 -0.25 -5.76
N LEU A 159 14.46 0.97 -5.97
CA LEU A 159 14.29 1.53 -7.31
C LEU A 159 15.63 1.88 -7.99
N ARG A 160 16.67 2.26 -7.24
CA ARG A 160 18.05 2.47 -7.72
C ARG A 160 18.69 1.17 -8.18
N GLU A 161 18.59 0.10 -7.38
CA GLU A 161 19.06 -1.25 -7.72
C GLU A 161 18.42 -1.74 -9.03
N LYS A 162 17.13 -1.44 -9.21
CA LYS A 162 16.38 -1.72 -10.45
C LYS A 162 16.68 -0.75 -11.61
N LYS A 163 17.56 0.25 -11.42
CA LYS A 163 17.92 1.29 -12.40
C LYS A 163 16.73 2.12 -12.92
N ILE A 164 15.63 2.16 -12.17
CA ILE A 164 14.44 2.96 -12.50
C ILE A 164 14.69 4.43 -12.15
N VAL A 165 15.20 4.67 -10.95
CA VAL A 165 15.65 6.00 -10.53
C VAL A 165 17.12 6.14 -10.88
N LYS A 166 17.46 7.13 -11.71
CA LYS A 166 18.84 7.36 -12.18
C LYS A 166 19.56 8.46 -11.42
N LYS A 167 18.80 9.44 -10.91
CA LYS A 167 19.33 10.56 -10.13
C LYS A 167 19.73 10.10 -8.73
N ASP A 168 20.77 10.71 -8.21
CA ASP A 168 21.09 10.63 -6.79
C ASP A 168 20.22 11.63 -6.03
N LEU A 169 19.34 11.10 -5.18
CA LEU A 169 18.43 11.85 -4.33
C LEU A 169 18.68 11.48 -2.87
N THR A 170 18.57 12.49 -2.01
CA THR A 170 18.56 12.36 -0.57
C THR A 170 17.12 12.32 -0.04
N TYR A 171 16.96 11.98 1.23
CA TYR A 171 15.65 12.04 1.88
C TYR A 171 14.99 13.44 1.79
N LYS A 172 15.78 14.50 1.94
CA LYS A 172 15.32 15.90 1.87
C LYS A 172 14.87 16.31 0.47
N ASP A 173 15.33 15.63 -0.57
CA ASP A 173 14.86 15.86 -1.94
C ASP A 173 13.47 15.22 -2.18
N LEU A 174 13.10 14.24 -1.36
CA LEU A 174 11.88 13.43 -1.51
C LEU A 174 10.78 13.81 -0.53
N VAL A 175 11.14 14.32 0.64
CA VAL A 175 10.19 14.61 1.73
C VAL A 175 10.29 16.08 2.14
N ALA A 176 9.15 16.76 2.05
CA ALA A 176 8.97 18.10 2.60
C ALA A 176 8.54 17.98 4.07
N ASP A 177 9.43 18.36 4.99
CA ASP A 177 9.12 18.46 6.42
C ASP A 177 8.52 19.83 6.78
N GLY A 178 8.04 19.96 8.01
CA GLY A 178 7.57 21.26 8.54
C GLY A 178 6.16 21.68 8.14
N TYR A 179 5.37 20.83 7.48
CA TYR A 179 3.94 21.09 7.16
C TYR A 179 2.95 20.44 8.13
N ILE A 180 3.42 19.51 8.97
CA ILE A 180 2.65 18.78 9.98
C ILE A 180 3.09 19.31 11.35
N ARG A 181 2.14 19.56 12.25
CA ARG A 181 2.40 20.07 13.61
C ARG A 181 2.31 18.97 14.65
#